data_AF-A0A923D5Z0-F1
#
_entry.id   AF-A0A923D5Z0-F1
#
_cell.length_a   1.000
_cell.length_b   1.000
_cell.length_c   1.000
_cell.angle_alpha   90.00
_cell.angle_beta   90.00
_cell.angle_gamma   90.00
#
_symmetry.space_group_name_H-M   'P 1'
#
loop_
_entity.id
_entity.type
_entity.pdbx_description
1 polymer ?
#
loop_
_entity_poly.entity_id
_entity_poly.type
_entity_poly.pdbx_seq_one_letter_code
_entity_poly.pdbx_strand_id
1 'polypeptide(L)'
;MHVEEAKRLIRETFQDSFDESRFRLFAKNLFHDLDESKAFSYQGQYIPDAYREHIRQYKRLGKYTDPDGVDLDVLIVTLKKETALDRARTRQRNFIAWYLKNRGEKDASVVAFHTDGLEDWRFSFVRMDYRTEQDETGKVRVKTDLTPARRFSFLVGRDENSHTAQTRFQAFLEDDRRKPTLAQLEEAFSIEKVTKEFFEKYRSLFNDLRDALDDIVANDAVVGKDFADKGVDTVNFAKKTLGQIVFLYFLQKKGWFGVARDKAWGTGPKNFLRQLFEERKYVNFFNDILEPLFYEALAGKRDQNYYRRFDCKIPFLNGGLFDPINEYDWIHSDILLPDALFSNHHQTKEGDT
;
A
#
# COMPACT_ATOMS: atom_id res chain seq x y z
N MET A 1 -25.33 3.78 -9.74
CA MET A 1 -25.73 4.01 -8.35
C MET A 1 -25.56 5.48 -8.09
N HIS A 2 -26.23 6.09 -7.12
CA HIS A 2 -25.90 7.49 -6.80
C HIS A 2 -24.47 7.59 -6.26
N VAL A 3 -23.76 8.68 -6.57
CA VAL A 3 -22.34 8.90 -6.20
C VAL A 3 -22.07 8.64 -4.71
N GLU A 4 -22.93 9.16 -3.82
CA GLU A 4 -22.75 8.99 -2.37
C GLU A 4 -23.01 7.56 -1.89
N GLU A 5 -23.91 6.83 -2.55
CA GLU A 5 -24.13 5.41 -2.26
C GLU A 5 -22.95 4.56 -2.72
N ALA A 6 -22.38 4.87 -3.89
CA ALA A 6 -21.18 4.21 -4.41
C ALA A 6 -19.98 4.41 -3.49
N LYS A 7 -19.76 5.65 -3.03
CA LYS A 7 -18.72 5.99 -2.04
C LYS A 7 -18.93 5.26 -0.72
N ARG A 8 -20.17 5.19 -0.22
CA ARG A 8 -20.47 4.48 1.03
C ARG A 8 -20.20 2.99 0.89
N LEU A 9 -20.71 2.35 -0.16
CA LEU A 9 -20.55 0.92 -0.40
C LEU A 9 -19.07 0.53 -0.46
N ILE A 10 -18.26 1.28 -1.23
CA ILE A 10 -16.85 0.95 -1.38
C ILE A 10 -16.06 1.20 -0.08
N ARG A 11 -16.39 2.25 0.66
CA ARG A 11 -15.77 2.57 1.94
C ARG A 11 -16.05 1.49 2.98
N GLU A 12 -17.31 1.13 3.18
CA GLU A 12 -17.73 0.07 4.09
C GLU A 12 -17.16 -1.30 3.72
N THR A 13 -16.84 -1.51 2.44
CA THR A 13 -16.19 -2.75 1.97
C THR A 13 -14.69 -2.71 2.23
N PHE A 14 -13.99 -1.62 1.93
CA PHE A 14 -12.52 -1.55 1.91
C PHE A 14 -11.86 -0.91 3.15
N GLN A 15 -12.61 -0.34 4.09
CA GLN A 15 -12.07 0.22 5.34
C GLN A 15 -12.38 -0.62 6.58
N ASP A 16 -12.98 -1.79 6.41
CA ASP A 16 -13.31 -2.69 7.51
C ASP A 16 -12.76 -4.10 7.27
N SER A 17 -12.68 -4.87 8.36
CA SER A 17 -12.52 -6.32 8.36
C SER A 17 -13.37 -7.00 7.29
N PHE A 18 -12.82 -8.04 6.65
CA PHE A 18 -13.52 -8.78 5.61
C PHE A 18 -14.87 -9.30 6.10
N ASP A 19 -15.93 -8.94 5.38
CA ASP A 19 -17.28 -9.48 5.56
C ASP A 19 -17.80 -9.98 4.22
N GLU A 20 -18.26 -11.23 4.19
CA GLU A 20 -18.72 -11.87 2.96
C GLU A 20 -19.96 -11.17 2.37
N SER A 21 -20.88 -10.68 3.22
CA SER A 21 -22.11 -10.05 2.75
C SER A 21 -21.82 -8.70 2.10
N ARG A 22 -20.96 -7.88 2.71
CA ARG A 22 -20.48 -6.62 2.13
C ARG A 22 -19.72 -6.86 0.84
N PHE A 23 -18.79 -7.81 0.81
CA PHE A 23 -18.05 -8.12 -0.40
C PHE A 23 -18.94 -8.63 -1.53
N ARG A 24 -19.94 -9.47 -1.23
CA ARG A 24 -20.92 -9.95 -2.22
C ARG A 24 -21.77 -8.80 -2.76
N LEU A 25 -22.23 -7.89 -1.89
CA LEU A 25 -22.97 -6.70 -2.33
C LEU A 25 -22.11 -5.82 -3.24
N PHE A 26 -20.87 -5.54 -2.85
CA PHE A 26 -19.91 -4.83 -3.67
C PHE A 26 -19.70 -5.52 -5.03
N ALA A 27 -19.46 -6.83 -5.04
CA ALA A 27 -19.24 -7.60 -6.27
C ALA A 27 -20.46 -7.56 -7.21
N LYS A 28 -21.68 -7.64 -6.69
CA LYS A 28 -22.90 -7.52 -7.53
C LYS A 28 -23.04 -6.15 -8.17
N ASN A 29 -22.68 -5.09 -7.46
CA ASN A 29 -22.72 -3.73 -8.00
C ASN A 29 -21.55 -3.47 -8.96
N LEU A 30 -20.40 -4.10 -8.76
CA LEU A 30 -19.28 -3.99 -9.70
C LEU A 30 -19.49 -4.81 -10.98
N PHE A 31 -20.15 -5.97 -10.85
CA PHE A 31 -20.42 -6.93 -11.92
C PHE A 31 -21.93 -7.12 -12.07
N HIS A 32 -22.63 -6.17 -12.72
CA HIS A 32 -24.11 -6.11 -12.77
C HIS A 32 -24.82 -7.43 -13.09
N ASP A 33 -24.21 -8.31 -13.89
CA ASP A 33 -24.74 -9.63 -14.27
C ASP A 33 -23.91 -10.78 -13.71
N LEU A 34 -23.50 -10.69 -12.45
CA LEU A 34 -22.80 -11.77 -11.77
C LEU A 34 -23.73 -12.99 -11.62
N ASP A 35 -23.51 -14.02 -12.44
CA ASP A 35 -24.25 -15.28 -12.41
C ASP A 35 -23.80 -16.14 -11.22
N GLU A 36 -24.62 -16.13 -10.18
CA GLU A 36 -24.41 -16.93 -8.95
C GLU A 36 -25.05 -18.32 -9.03
N SER A 37 -25.68 -18.71 -10.15
CA SER A 37 -26.37 -20.02 -10.27
C SER A 37 -25.45 -21.22 -10.06
N LYS A 38 -24.16 -21.02 -10.33
CA LYS A 38 -23.09 -22.02 -10.16
C LYS A 38 -22.13 -21.64 -9.03
N ALA A 39 -22.61 -20.91 -8.03
CA ALA A 39 -21.86 -20.65 -6.81
C ALA A 39 -21.59 -21.94 -6.04
N PHE A 40 -20.42 -22.04 -5.41
CA PHE A 40 -20.07 -23.20 -4.60
C PHE A 40 -19.05 -22.83 -3.52
N SER A 41 -18.86 -23.73 -2.57
CA SER A 41 -17.82 -23.62 -1.55
C SER A 41 -17.09 -24.95 -1.39
N TYR A 42 -15.75 -24.91 -1.34
CA TYR A 42 -14.89 -26.08 -1.23
C TYR A 42 -13.85 -25.93 -0.14
N GLN A 43 -13.64 -27.02 0.60
CA GLN A 43 -12.70 -27.13 1.71
C GLN A 43 -12.14 -28.56 1.82
N GLY A 44 -11.10 -28.76 2.63
CA GLY A 44 -10.55 -30.09 2.89
C GLY A 44 -10.03 -30.78 1.63
N GLN A 45 -10.56 -31.97 1.31
CA GLN A 45 -10.12 -32.79 0.18
C GLN A 45 -10.28 -32.13 -1.19
N TYR A 46 -11.16 -31.13 -1.31
CA TYR A 46 -11.38 -30.38 -2.56
C TYR A 46 -10.32 -29.30 -2.82
N ILE A 47 -9.35 -29.13 -1.91
CA ILE A 47 -8.18 -28.28 -2.08
C ILE A 47 -6.99 -29.18 -2.47
N PRO A 48 -6.24 -28.84 -3.53
CA PRO A 48 -5.07 -29.63 -3.93
C PRO A 48 -4.04 -29.74 -2.82
N ASP A 49 -3.34 -30.87 -2.74
CA ASP A 49 -2.30 -31.14 -1.74
C ASP A 49 -1.30 -29.98 -1.60
N ALA A 50 -0.84 -29.46 -2.74
CA ALA A 50 0.11 -28.35 -2.81
C ALA A 50 -0.37 -27.04 -2.16
N TYR A 51 -1.65 -26.88 -1.86
CA TYR A 51 -2.21 -25.66 -1.26
C TYR A 51 -2.89 -25.87 0.10
N ARG A 52 -3.11 -27.13 0.54
CA ARG A 52 -3.83 -27.45 1.78
C ARG A 52 -3.20 -26.86 3.04
N GLU A 53 -1.90 -26.64 3.08
CA GLU A 53 -1.24 -26.02 4.25
C GLU A 53 -1.52 -24.52 4.38
N HIS A 54 -1.94 -23.85 3.30
CA HIS A 54 -2.13 -22.41 3.26
C HIS A 54 -3.58 -21.98 3.09
N ILE A 55 -4.38 -22.78 2.40
CA ILE A 55 -5.77 -22.47 2.08
C ILE A 55 -6.67 -23.37 2.91
N ARG A 56 -7.60 -22.74 3.62
CA ARG A 56 -8.63 -23.41 4.42
C ARG A 56 -9.84 -23.73 3.56
N GLN A 57 -10.26 -22.76 2.75
CA GLN A 57 -11.48 -22.81 1.96
C GLN A 57 -11.35 -21.86 0.76
N TYR A 58 -12.07 -22.17 -0.32
CA TYR A 58 -12.38 -21.20 -1.36
C TYR A 58 -13.85 -21.31 -1.78
N LYS A 59 -14.45 -20.17 -2.06
CA LYS A 59 -15.83 -20.02 -2.50
C LYS A 59 -15.86 -19.30 -3.83
N ARG A 60 -16.66 -19.80 -4.76
CA ARG A 60 -17.03 -19.06 -5.97
C ARG A 60 -18.36 -18.37 -5.72
N LEU A 61 -18.35 -17.04 -5.76
CA LEU A 61 -19.55 -16.22 -5.62
C LEU A 61 -20.38 -16.28 -6.91
N GLY A 62 -19.73 -16.07 -8.05
CA GLY A 62 -20.40 -16.13 -9.34
C GLY A 62 -19.46 -15.98 -10.52
N LYS A 63 -20.05 -16.11 -11.70
CA LYS A 63 -19.42 -15.92 -13.00
C LYS A 63 -19.79 -14.55 -13.55
N TYR A 64 -18.82 -13.84 -14.10
CA TYR A 64 -19.04 -12.65 -14.90
C TYR A 64 -18.52 -12.92 -16.31
N THR A 65 -19.26 -12.49 -17.33
CA THR A 65 -18.80 -12.46 -18.71
C THR A 65 -18.85 -10.99 -19.14
N ASP A 66 -17.70 -10.47 -19.54
CA ASP A 66 -17.57 -9.06 -19.91
C ASP A 66 -18.15 -8.77 -21.31
N PRO A 67 -18.24 -7.50 -21.74
CA PRO A 67 -18.73 -7.14 -23.08
C PRO A 67 -17.96 -7.75 -24.25
N ASP A 68 -16.69 -8.11 -24.04
CA ASP A 68 -15.81 -8.71 -25.05
C ASP A 68 -15.94 -10.25 -25.08
N GLY A 69 -16.82 -10.82 -24.24
CA GLY A 69 -17.07 -12.26 -24.14
C GLY A 69 -16.07 -13.03 -23.28
N VAL A 70 -15.25 -12.32 -22.50
CA VAL A 70 -14.21 -12.92 -21.65
C VAL A 70 -14.80 -13.30 -20.30
N ASP A 71 -14.51 -14.52 -19.86
CA ASP A 71 -15.04 -15.06 -18.61
C ASP A 71 -14.14 -14.77 -17.41
N LEU A 72 -14.76 -14.30 -16.33
CA LEU A 72 -14.13 -14.05 -15.04
C LEU A 72 -14.93 -14.68 -13.90
N ASP A 73 -14.24 -15.24 -12.91
CA ASP A 73 -14.87 -15.71 -11.68
C ASP A 73 -14.57 -14.78 -10.49
N VAL A 74 -15.60 -14.52 -9.68
CA VAL A 74 -15.45 -13.81 -8.40
C VAL A 74 -15.32 -14.84 -7.27
N LEU A 75 -14.20 -14.77 -6.55
CA LEU A 75 -13.84 -15.74 -5.53
C LEU A 75 -13.62 -15.10 -4.15
N ILE A 76 -13.86 -15.90 -3.13
CA ILE A 76 -13.39 -15.66 -1.77
C ILE A 76 -12.45 -16.81 -1.41
N VAL A 77 -11.27 -16.49 -0.89
CA VAL A 77 -10.28 -17.48 -0.45
C VAL A 77 -9.90 -17.23 0.99
N THR A 78 -10.19 -18.21 1.84
CA THR A 78 -9.86 -18.14 3.26
C THR A 78 -8.54 -18.84 3.53
N LEU A 79 -7.58 -18.09 4.05
CA LEU A 79 -6.22 -18.55 4.36
C LEU A 79 -6.14 -19.11 5.79
N LYS A 80 -5.24 -20.06 6.02
CA LYS A 80 -5.03 -20.72 7.31
C LYS A 80 -4.18 -19.92 8.32
N LYS A 81 -3.30 -19.05 7.84
CA LYS A 81 -2.30 -18.36 8.67
C LYS A 81 -2.34 -16.87 8.40
N GLU A 82 -2.24 -16.07 9.44
CA GLU A 82 -2.17 -14.60 9.38
C GLU A 82 -1.04 -14.10 8.50
N THR A 83 0.15 -14.68 8.64
CA THR A 83 1.33 -14.33 7.81
C THR A 83 1.13 -14.59 6.32
N ALA A 84 0.10 -15.34 5.93
CA ALA A 84 -0.15 -15.69 4.53
C ALA A 84 -0.70 -14.51 3.71
N LEU A 85 -1.29 -13.48 4.32
CA LEU A 85 -1.70 -12.29 3.57
C LEU A 85 -0.50 -11.59 2.93
N ASP A 86 0.61 -11.44 3.66
CA ASP A 86 1.80 -10.73 3.19
C ASP A 86 2.88 -11.62 2.58
N ARG A 87 3.16 -12.77 3.20
CA ARG A 87 4.30 -13.64 2.80
C ARG A 87 3.94 -14.70 1.78
N ALA A 88 2.65 -14.97 1.53
CA ALA A 88 2.22 -16.05 0.61
C ALA A 88 1.78 -15.54 -0.77
N ARG A 89 2.25 -14.35 -1.18
CA ARG A 89 1.89 -13.73 -2.46
C ARG A 89 2.05 -14.68 -3.66
N THR A 90 3.17 -15.39 -3.76
CA THR A 90 3.38 -16.35 -4.86
C THR A 90 2.42 -17.53 -4.77
N ARG A 91 2.14 -18.05 -3.56
CA ARG A 91 1.22 -19.19 -3.36
C ARG A 91 -0.23 -18.82 -3.68
N GLN A 92 -0.70 -17.64 -3.29
CA GLN A 92 -2.02 -17.13 -3.66
C GLN A 92 -2.19 -17.07 -5.19
N ARG A 93 -1.23 -16.46 -5.89
CA ARG A 93 -1.22 -16.38 -7.36
C ARG A 93 -1.24 -17.77 -8.00
N ASN A 94 -0.38 -18.68 -7.52
CA ASN A 94 -0.29 -20.05 -8.06
C ASN A 94 -1.59 -20.83 -7.83
N PHE A 95 -2.23 -20.66 -6.68
CA PHE A 95 -3.52 -21.27 -6.40
C PHE A 95 -4.61 -20.79 -7.37
N ILE A 96 -4.69 -19.49 -7.61
CA ILE A 96 -5.68 -18.96 -8.56
C ILE A 96 -5.35 -19.39 -9.99
N ALA A 97 -4.07 -19.42 -10.37
CA ALA A 97 -3.67 -19.98 -11.67
C ALA A 97 -4.07 -21.46 -11.82
N TRP A 98 -3.91 -22.26 -10.76
CA TRP A 98 -4.42 -23.63 -10.73
C TRP A 98 -5.94 -23.67 -10.86
N TYR A 99 -6.66 -22.82 -10.12
CA TYR A 99 -8.12 -22.72 -10.21
C TYR A 99 -8.57 -22.42 -11.64
N LEU A 100 -8.02 -21.38 -12.26
CA LEU A 100 -8.38 -20.93 -13.61
C LEU A 100 -8.17 -22.02 -14.65
N LYS A 101 -7.05 -22.77 -14.57
CA LYS A 101 -6.78 -23.90 -15.47
C LYS A 101 -7.73 -25.08 -15.27
N ASN A 102 -8.10 -25.40 -14.03
CA ASN A 102 -8.82 -26.65 -13.71
C ASN A 102 -10.35 -26.47 -13.60
N ARG A 103 -10.87 -25.25 -13.65
CA ARG A 103 -12.31 -24.93 -13.49
C ARG A 103 -12.91 -24.31 -14.75
N GLY A 104 -12.70 -24.98 -15.89
CA GLY A 104 -13.28 -24.59 -17.17
C GLY A 104 -12.51 -23.49 -17.88
N GLU A 105 -11.17 -23.56 -17.79
CA GLU A 105 -10.20 -22.73 -18.52
C GLU A 105 -10.60 -21.26 -18.59
N LYS A 106 -10.65 -20.63 -17.41
CA LYS A 106 -11.03 -19.23 -17.26
C LYS A 106 -9.83 -18.32 -17.50
N ASP A 107 -10.09 -17.14 -18.06
CA ASP A 107 -9.06 -16.17 -18.37
C ASP A 107 -8.60 -15.43 -17.11
N ALA A 108 -9.52 -15.12 -16.20
CA ALA A 108 -9.23 -14.31 -15.02
C ALA A 108 -10.14 -14.58 -13.82
N SER A 109 -9.72 -14.04 -12.67
CA SER A 109 -10.51 -14.02 -11.45
C SER A 109 -10.27 -12.75 -10.64
N VAL A 110 -11.34 -12.22 -10.06
CA VAL A 110 -11.28 -11.27 -8.94
C VAL A 110 -11.45 -12.04 -7.64
N VAL A 111 -10.58 -11.78 -6.68
CA VAL A 111 -10.42 -12.61 -5.47
C VAL A 111 -10.31 -11.74 -4.22
N ALA A 112 -11.13 -12.02 -3.22
CA ALA A 112 -10.92 -11.57 -1.85
C ALA A 112 -10.16 -12.65 -1.05
N PHE A 113 -8.91 -12.36 -0.67
CA PHE A 113 -8.16 -13.20 0.27
C PHE A 113 -8.31 -12.64 1.68
N HIS A 114 -8.73 -13.48 2.61
CA HIS A 114 -8.87 -13.10 4.01
C HIS A 114 -8.43 -14.24 4.94
N THR A 115 -8.30 -13.95 6.23
CA THR A 115 -8.06 -14.93 7.28
C THR A 115 -8.76 -14.46 8.54
N ASP A 116 -9.19 -15.39 9.39
CA ASP A 116 -9.93 -15.01 10.60
C ASP A 116 -8.99 -14.29 11.58
N GLY A 117 -9.51 -13.25 12.25
CA GLY A 117 -8.77 -12.50 13.26
C GLY A 117 -7.87 -11.38 12.73
N LEU A 118 -7.75 -11.22 11.40
CA LEU A 118 -7.10 -10.04 10.82
C LEU A 118 -8.11 -8.99 10.39
N GLU A 119 -7.78 -7.74 10.69
CA GLU A 119 -8.55 -6.57 10.31
C GLU A 119 -8.37 -6.19 8.83
N ASP A 120 -7.27 -6.63 8.24
CA ASP A 120 -6.92 -6.38 6.84
C ASP A 120 -7.14 -7.63 5.97
N TRP A 121 -7.47 -7.40 4.71
CA TRP A 121 -7.69 -8.42 3.70
C TRP A 121 -7.24 -7.90 2.33
N ARG A 122 -7.17 -8.80 1.34
CA ARG A 122 -6.55 -8.48 0.05
C ARG A 122 -7.52 -8.68 -1.10
N PHE A 123 -7.81 -7.59 -1.79
CA PHE A 123 -8.59 -7.57 -3.02
C PHE A 123 -7.64 -7.71 -4.22
N SER A 124 -7.82 -8.75 -5.04
CA SER A 124 -6.87 -9.09 -6.11
C SER A 124 -7.54 -9.39 -7.43
N PHE A 125 -6.85 -9.07 -8.52
CA PHE A 125 -7.14 -9.52 -9.86
C PHE A 125 -6.01 -10.45 -10.34
N VAL A 126 -6.37 -11.63 -10.84
CA VAL A 126 -5.43 -12.62 -11.38
C VAL A 126 -5.88 -13.00 -12.79
N ARG A 127 -4.97 -12.95 -13.76
CA ARG A 127 -5.23 -13.35 -15.15
C ARG A 127 -4.15 -14.30 -15.66
N MET A 128 -4.54 -15.24 -16.51
CA MET A 128 -3.63 -16.08 -17.30
C MET A 128 -2.98 -15.27 -18.43
N ASP A 129 -1.65 -15.25 -18.50
CA ASP A 129 -0.83 -14.59 -19.53
C ASP A 129 -0.32 -15.67 -20.48
N TYR A 130 -1.06 -15.96 -21.54
CA TYR A 130 -0.62 -16.96 -22.53
C TYR A 130 0.37 -16.29 -23.49
N ARG A 131 1.68 -16.52 -23.28
CA ARG A 131 2.69 -16.14 -24.28
C ARG A 131 2.64 -17.10 -25.47
N THR A 132 2.35 -16.56 -26.65
CA THR A 132 2.47 -17.26 -27.93
C THR A 132 3.87 -17.05 -28.50
N GLU A 133 4.64 -18.12 -28.66
CA GLU A 133 5.88 -18.12 -29.45
C GLU A 133 5.58 -18.77 -30.81
N GLN A 134 5.98 -18.11 -31.91
CA GLN A 134 6.06 -18.76 -33.22
C GLN A 134 7.36 -19.56 -33.27
N ASP A 135 7.28 -20.85 -33.62
CA ASP A 135 8.48 -21.59 -33.96
C ASP A 135 9.03 -21.14 -35.32
N GLU A 136 10.29 -21.49 -35.63
CA GLU A 136 11.00 -21.12 -36.87
C GLU A 136 10.29 -21.59 -38.16
N THR A 137 9.24 -22.42 -38.03
CA THR A 137 8.40 -22.90 -39.15
C THR A 137 7.08 -22.12 -39.30
N GLY A 138 6.88 -21.06 -38.51
CA GLY A 138 5.65 -20.26 -38.50
C GLY A 138 4.49 -20.93 -37.77
N LYS A 139 4.72 -22.06 -37.08
CA LYS A 139 3.70 -22.76 -36.31
C LYS A 139 3.62 -22.13 -34.92
N VAL A 140 2.48 -21.54 -34.61
CA VAL A 140 2.21 -20.96 -33.29
C VAL A 140 2.15 -22.09 -32.26
N ARG A 141 3.12 -22.16 -31.35
CA ARG A 141 3.06 -23.04 -30.19
C ARG A 141 2.75 -22.19 -28.97
N VAL A 142 1.62 -22.47 -28.32
CA VAL A 142 1.34 -21.92 -27.00
C VAL A 142 2.30 -22.58 -26.02
N LYS A 143 3.37 -21.88 -25.64
CA LYS A 143 4.27 -22.38 -24.61
C LYS A 143 3.55 -22.19 -23.28
N THR A 144 3.09 -23.29 -22.71
CA THR A 144 2.56 -23.30 -21.35
C THR A 144 3.76 -23.18 -20.41
N ASP A 145 4.24 -21.96 -20.19
CA ASP A 145 5.18 -21.70 -19.10
C ASP A 145 4.59 -22.27 -17.79
N LEU A 146 5.46 -22.68 -16.88
CA LEU A 146 5.09 -23.11 -15.53
C LEU A 146 4.49 -21.90 -14.77
N THR A 147 3.21 -21.64 -15.05
CA THR A 147 2.30 -20.59 -14.55
C THR A 147 2.62 -19.13 -14.90
N PRO A 148 2.27 -18.66 -16.11
CA PRO A 148 2.32 -17.25 -16.44
C PRO A 148 1.03 -16.57 -15.97
N ALA A 149 0.70 -16.59 -14.68
CA ALA A 149 -0.41 -15.79 -14.17
C ALA A 149 0.11 -14.44 -13.67
N ARG A 150 -0.48 -13.33 -14.11
CA ARG A 150 -0.24 -12.01 -13.52
C ARG A 150 -1.22 -11.77 -12.39
N ARG A 151 -0.77 -11.09 -11.33
CA ARG A 151 -1.64 -10.68 -10.23
C ARG A 151 -1.38 -9.24 -9.85
N PHE A 152 -2.47 -8.52 -9.72
CA PHE A 152 -2.53 -7.17 -9.18
C PHE A 152 -3.39 -7.19 -7.91
N SER A 153 -3.02 -6.42 -6.90
CA SER A 153 -3.68 -6.52 -5.58
C SER A 153 -3.64 -5.20 -4.84
N PHE A 154 -4.73 -4.89 -4.14
CA PHE A 154 -4.80 -3.91 -3.07
C PHE A 154 -4.88 -4.64 -1.73
N LEU A 155 -4.12 -4.17 -0.74
CA LEU A 155 -4.35 -4.50 0.66
C LEU A 155 -5.33 -3.45 1.20
N VAL A 156 -6.42 -3.91 1.81
CA VAL A 156 -7.54 -3.10 2.27
C VAL A 156 -8.00 -3.60 3.63
N GLY A 157 -8.79 -2.82 4.35
CA GLY A 157 -9.25 -3.17 5.70
C GLY A 157 -9.04 -2.04 6.68
N ARG A 158 -9.21 -2.34 7.97
CA ARG A 158 -9.28 -1.32 9.03
C ARG A 158 -7.99 -0.55 9.23
N ASP A 159 -6.85 -1.20 9.03
CA ASP A 159 -5.54 -0.60 9.28
C ASP A 159 -4.87 -0.09 7.99
N GLU A 160 -5.55 -0.18 6.84
CA GLU A 160 -5.01 0.20 5.54
C GLU A 160 -5.76 1.37 4.91
N ASN A 161 -5.00 2.33 4.37
CA ASN A 161 -5.59 3.40 3.59
C ASN A 161 -5.97 2.87 2.20
N SER A 162 -7.25 2.52 2.04
CA SER A 162 -7.80 1.97 0.81
C SER A 162 -8.23 3.01 -0.23
N HIS A 163 -7.85 4.28 -0.04
CA HIS A 163 -8.21 5.40 -0.89
C HIS A 163 -8.00 5.14 -2.39
N THR A 164 -6.81 4.66 -2.77
CA THR A 164 -6.51 4.34 -4.16
C THR A 164 -7.47 3.29 -4.73
N ALA A 165 -7.77 2.23 -3.97
CA ALA A 165 -8.74 1.23 -4.39
C ALA A 165 -10.14 1.84 -4.49
N GLN A 166 -10.55 2.66 -3.51
CA GLN A 166 -11.84 3.35 -3.51
C GLN A 166 -12.03 4.20 -4.77
N THR A 167 -11.10 5.11 -5.06
CA THR A 167 -11.17 6.02 -6.22
C THR A 167 -11.19 5.26 -7.55
N ARG A 168 -10.49 4.12 -7.64
CA ARG A 168 -10.41 3.32 -8.87
C ARG A 168 -11.70 2.56 -9.16
N PHE A 169 -12.34 2.00 -8.14
CA PHE A 169 -13.55 1.21 -8.35
C PHE A 169 -14.84 2.03 -8.23
N GLN A 170 -14.81 3.23 -7.63
CA GLN A 170 -15.97 4.12 -7.55
C GLN A 170 -16.56 4.42 -8.93
N ALA A 171 -15.71 4.67 -9.94
CA ALA A 171 -16.18 4.96 -11.30
C ALA A 171 -17.01 3.82 -11.91
N PHE A 172 -16.70 2.56 -11.58
CA PHE A 172 -17.49 1.41 -12.06
C PHE A 172 -18.80 1.25 -11.28
N LEU A 173 -18.84 1.66 -10.02
CA LEU A 173 -20.06 1.62 -9.21
C LEU A 173 -21.05 2.74 -9.58
N GLU A 174 -20.55 3.86 -10.11
CA GLU A 174 -21.40 4.97 -10.56
C GLU A 174 -22.06 4.70 -11.92
N ASP A 175 -21.37 4.01 -12.83
CA ASP A 175 -21.86 3.70 -14.18
C ASP A 175 -22.66 2.40 -14.25
N ASP A 176 -23.91 2.42 -13.76
CA ASP A 176 -24.83 1.27 -13.80
C ASP A 176 -25.16 0.77 -15.22
N ARG A 177 -24.78 1.53 -16.25
CA ARG A 177 -25.16 1.25 -17.65
C ARG A 177 -24.10 0.42 -18.36
N ARG A 178 -22.86 0.42 -17.89
CA ARG A 178 -21.75 -0.23 -18.59
C ARG A 178 -21.08 -1.27 -17.71
N LYS A 179 -21.05 -2.48 -18.26
CA LYS A 179 -20.28 -3.60 -17.76
C LYS A 179 -18.78 -3.34 -17.95
N PRO A 180 -17.94 -3.42 -16.90
CA PRO A 180 -16.50 -3.19 -17.05
C PRO A 180 -15.85 -4.34 -17.85
N THR A 181 -15.00 -4.01 -18.82
CA THR A 181 -14.21 -5.02 -19.54
C THR A 181 -13.08 -5.54 -18.66
N LEU A 182 -12.54 -6.71 -19.01
CA LEU A 182 -11.40 -7.27 -18.30
C LEU A 182 -10.18 -6.34 -18.30
N ALA A 183 -9.95 -5.64 -19.42
CA ALA A 183 -8.87 -4.67 -19.54
C ALA A 183 -9.09 -3.45 -18.62
N GLN A 184 -10.32 -2.97 -18.49
CA GLN A 184 -10.66 -1.88 -17.57
C GLN A 184 -10.47 -2.30 -16.11
N LEU A 185 -10.86 -3.53 -15.76
CA LEU A 185 -10.62 -4.09 -14.43
C LEU A 185 -9.12 -4.20 -14.15
N GLU A 186 -8.34 -4.77 -15.07
CA GLU A 186 -6.88 -4.88 -14.94
C GLU A 186 -6.23 -3.51 -14.72
N GLU A 187 -6.61 -2.50 -15.51
CA GLU A 187 -6.11 -1.13 -15.36
C GLU A 187 -6.49 -0.50 -14.00
N ALA A 188 -7.67 -0.81 -13.48
CA ALA A 188 -8.08 -0.37 -12.15
C ALA A 188 -7.24 -0.97 -11.03
N PHE A 189 -6.73 -2.19 -11.23
CA PHE A 189 -5.76 -2.83 -10.34
C PHE A 189 -4.29 -2.48 -10.66
N SER A 190 -4.01 -1.81 -11.77
CA SER A 190 -2.65 -1.54 -12.22
C SER A 190 -1.93 -0.57 -11.28
N ILE A 191 -0.79 -1.02 -10.77
CA ILE A 191 0.06 -0.25 -9.85
C ILE A 191 0.76 0.88 -10.61
N GLU A 192 0.97 0.78 -11.93
CA GLU A 192 1.76 1.75 -12.70
C GLU A 192 1.22 3.18 -12.59
N LYS A 193 -0.12 3.35 -12.64
CA LYS A 193 -0.71 4.68 -12.48
C LYS A 193 -0.57 5.21 -11.05
N VAL A 194 -0.57 4.34 -10.04
CA VAL A 194 -0.31 4.70 -8.63
C VAL A 194 1.16 5.11 -8.46
N THR A 195 2.10 4.39 -9.09
CA THR A 195 3.52 4.71 -9.04
C THR A 195 3.83 6.04 -9.73
N LYS A 196 3.17 6.32 -10.85
CA LYS A 196 3.33 7.59 -11.57
C LYS A 196 2.80 8.77 -10.75
N GLU A 197 1.59 8.64 -10.20
CA GLU A 197 0.99 9.67 -9.34
C GLU A 197 1.85 9.91 -8.09
N PHE A 198 2.31 8.84 -7.44
CA PHE A 198 3.25 8.92 -6.32
C PHE A 198 4.53 9.66 -6.72
N PHE A 199 5.11 9.34 -7.87
CA PHE A 199 6.33 9.99 -8.35
C PHE A 199 6.12 11.48 -8.64
N GLU A 200 5.00 11.85 -9.25
CA GLU A 200 4.66 13.26 -9.52
C GLU A 200 4.46 14.05 -8.22
N LYS A 201 3.73 13.50 -7.24
CA LYS A 201 3.56 14.10 -5.90
C LYS A 201 4.90 14.20 -5.15
N TYR A 202 5.69 13.13 -5.16
CA TYR A 202 7.02 13.10 -4.55
C TYR A 202 7.95 14.15 -5.16
N ARG A 203 7.90 14.32 -6.49
CA ARG A 203 8.68 15.33 -7.20
C ARG A 203 8.25 16.75 -6.84
N SER A 204 6.94 17.00 -6.69
CA SER A 204 6.45 18.30 -6.22
C SER A 204 7.00 18.62 -4.84
N LEU A 205 6.80 17.71 -3.87
CA LEU A 205 7.28 17.87 -2.50
C LEU A 205 8.80 18.04 -2.43
N PHE A 206 9.54 17.37 -3.31
CA PHE A 206 10.99 17.56 -3.42
C PHE A 206 11.37 18.98 -3.84
N ASN A 207 10.68 19.53 -4.84
CA ASN A 207 10.95 20.90 -5.27
C ASN A 207 10.55 21.90 -4.18
N ASP A 208 9.37 21.74 -3.58
CA ASP A 208 8.87 22.64 -2.53
C ASP A 208 9.82 22.65 -1.31
N LEU A 209 10.32 21.47 -0.91
CA LEU A 209 11.29 21.36 0.18
C LEU A 209 12.65 21.98 -0.18
N ARG A 210 13.14 21.75 -1.41
CA ARG A 210 14.39 22.34 -1.87
C ARG A 210 14.29 23.87 -1.88
N ASP A 211 13.21 24.41 -2.44
CA ASP A 211 13.01 25.85 -2.56
C ASP A 211 12.96 26.50 -1.16
N ALA A 212 12.28 25.86 -0.19
CA ALA A 212 12.30 26.30 1.20
C ALA A 212 13.70 26.27 1.84
N LEU A 213 14.52 25.27 1.53
CA LEU A 213 15.91 25.20 2.01
C LEU A 213 16.79 26.27 1.37
N ASP A 214 16.64 26.51 0.06
CA ASP A 214 17.37 27.56 -0.66
C ASP A 214 17.04 28.94 -0.06
N ASP A 215 15.77 29.19 0.25
CA ASP A 215 15.34 30.43 0.92
C ASP A 215 15.93 30.56 2.32
N ILE A 216 15.97 29.49 3.13
CA ILE A 216 16.59 29.52 4.46
C ILE A 216 18.08 29.82 4.36
N VAL A 217 18.81 29.09 3.50
CA VAL A 217 20.26 29.25 3.31
C VAL A 217 20.62 30.67 2.83
N ALA A 218 19.77 31.29 2.01
CA ALA A 218 19.99 32.65 1.52
C ALA A 218 19.73 33.74 2.58
N ASN A 219 18.83 33.50 3.52
CA ASN A 219 18.35 34.53 4.45
C ASN A 219 18.84 34.35 5.90
N ASP A 220 19.25 33.14 6.29
CA ASP A 220 19.83 32.85 7.60
C ASP A 220 21.35 32.71 7.50
N ALA A 221 22.08 33.67 8.06
CA ALA A 221 23.53 33.71 7.97
C ALA A 221 24.22 32.58 8.77
N VAL A 222 23.59 32.03 9.80
CA VAL A 222 24.13 30.91 10.59
C VAL A 222 24.05 29.65 9.75
N VAL A 223 22.85 29.33 9.24
CA VAL A 223 22.63 28.14 8.41
C VAL A 223 23.43 28.22 7.11
N GLY A 224 23.39 29.38 6.43
CA GLY A 224 24.10 29.56 5.17
C GLY A 224 25.62 29.39 5.30
N LYS A 225 26.19 29.87 6.41
CA LYS A 225 27.62 29.65 6.70
C LYS A 225 27.93 28.19 7.01
N ASP A 226 27.16 27.54 7.88
CA ASP A 226 27.38 26.14 8.24
C ASP A 226 27.28 25.22 7.00
N PHE A 227 26.28 25.45 6.15
CA PHE A 227 26.14 24.70 4.90
C PHE A 227 27.32 24.91 3.96
N ALA A 228 27.82 26.14 3.82
CA ALA A 228 29.00 26.43 3.01
C ALA A 228 30.26 25.76 3.56
N ASP A 229 30.51 25.89 4.87
CA ASP A 229 31.69 25.35 5.56
C ASP A 229 31.70 23.80 5.52
N LYS A 230 30.52 23.18 5.56
CA LYS A 230 30.33 21.71 5.56
C LYS A 230 30.06 21.14 4.17
N GLY A 231 29.95 21.98 3.14
CA GLY A 231 29.63 21.56 1.78
C GLY A 231 28.27 20.87 1.66
N VAL A 232 27.28 21.31 2.42
CA VAL A 232 25.91 20.79 2.37
C VAL A 232 25.16 21.44 1.22
N ASP A 233 24.65 20.60 0.33
CA ASP A 233 23.86 21.00 -0.82
C ASP A 233 22.37 20.78 -0.54
N THR A 234 21.54 21.79 -0.80
CA THR A 234 20.09 21.80 -0.53
C THR A 234 19.35 20.72 -1.32
N VAL A 235 19.81 20.40 -2.54
CA VAL A 235 19.27 19.30 -3.35
C VAL A 235 19.49 17.95 -2.67
N ASN A 236 20.70 17.68 -2.18
CA ASN A 236 21.01 16.45 -1.46
C ASN A 236 20.32 16.39 -0.10
N PHE A 237 20.19 17.52 0.58
CA PHE A 237 19.43 17.64 1.83
C PHE A 237 17.97 17.27 1.61
N ALA A 238 17.28 17.90 0.65
CA ALA A 238 15.90 17.60 0.32
C ALA A 238 15.69 16.11 -0.05
N LYS A 239 16.60 15.53 -0.86
CA LYS A 239 16.56 14.09 -1.20
C LYS A 239 16.67 13.22 0.04
N LYS A 240 17.61 13.52 0.93
CA LYS A 240 17.83 12.73 2.15
C LYS A 240 16.64 12.83 3.09
N THR A 241 16.13 14.03 3.34
CA THR A 241 14.96 14.27 4.21
C THR A 241 13.72 13.53 3.73
N LEU A 242 13.38 13.61 2.44
CA LEU A 242 12.26 12.84 1.89
C LEU A 242 12.49 11.33 1.98
N GLY A 243 13.71 10.86 1.69
CA GLY A 243 14.08 9.46 1.83
C GLY A 243 13.94 8.94 3.26
N GLN A 244 14.37 9.73 4.24
CA GLN A 244 14.21 9.43 5.67
C GLN A 244 12.73 9.31 6.04
N ILE A 245 11.90 10.29 5.66
CA ILE A 245 10.45 10.27 5.94
C ILE A 245 9.78 9.05 5.31
N VAL A 246 10.03 8.75 4.04
CA VAL A 246 9.48 7.56 3.37
C VAL A 246 9.89 6.27 4.10
N PHE A 247 11.15 6.21 4.56
CA PHE A 247 11.64 5.06 5.32
C PHE A 247 10.93 4.91 6.68
N LEU A 248 10.67 6.02 7.37
CA LEU A 248 9.86 6.00 8.60
C LEU A 248 8.45 5.50 8.34
N TYR A 249 7.82 5.90 7.23
CA TYR A 249 6.51 5.38 6.84
C TYR A 249 6.51 3.87 6.62
N PHE A 250 7.59 3.31 6.06
CA PHE A 250 7.75 1.87 5.92
C PHE A 250 7.89 1.15 7.27
N LEU A 251 8.66 1.73 8.21
CA LEU A 251 8.87 1.13 9.52
C LEU A 251 7.66 1.23 10.45
N GLN A 252 6.93 2.35 10.44
CA GLN A 252 5.75 2.52 11.30
C GLN A 252 4.66 1.49 10.98
N LYS A 253 4.53 1.06 9.72
CA LYS A 253 3.60 -0.03 9.33
C LYS A 253 3.86 -1.34 10.09
N LYS A 254 5.08 -1.57 10.56
CA LYS A 254 5.44 -2.74 11.37
C LYS A 254 5.12 -2.56 12.86
N GLY A 255 4.58 -1.42 13.28
CA GLY A 255 4.32 -1.08 14.68
C GLY A 255 5.60 -0.90 15.51
N TRP A 256 6.68 -0.45 14.86
CA TRP A 256 8.01 -0.36 15.50
C TRP A 256 8.30 0.99 16.17
N PHE A 257 7.51 2.02 15.92
CA PHE A 257 7.64 3.31 16.61
C PHE A 257 6.55 3.47 17.66
N GLY A 258 6.80 4.30 18.69
CA GLY A 258 5.80 4.57 19.73
C GLY A 258 5.50 3.38 20.64
N VAL A 259 6.40 2.40 20.73
CA VAL A 259 6.18 1.21 21.55
C VAL A 259 6.40 1.57 23.03
N ALA A 260 5.41 1.32 23.89
CA ALA A 260 5.56 1.54 25.32
C ALA A 260 6.73 0.73 25.91
N ARG A 261 7.36 1.26 26.97
CA ARG A 261 8.62 0.74 27.55
C ARG A 261 8.63 -0.78 27.74
N ASP A 262 7.57 -1.32 28.32
CA ASP A 262 7.46 -2.75 28.69
C ASP A 262 6.66 -3.60 27.68
N LYS A 263 6.38 -3.09 26.48
CA LYS A 263 5.63 -3.82 25.43
C LYS A 263 6.53 -4.45 24.37
N ALA A 264 6.06 -5.50 23.71
CA ALA A 264 6.83 -6.12 22.62
C ALA A 264 6.92 -5.18 21.40
N TRP A 265 7.97 -5.33 20.57
CA TRP A 265 8.02 -4.65 19.28
C TRP A 265 6.82 -5.05 18.41
N GLY A 266 6.28 -4.10 17.65
CA GLY A 266 5.10 -4.31 16.81
C GLY A 266 3.79 -3.87 17.43
N THR A 267 3.76 -3.51 18.72
CA THR A 267 2.55 -2.97 19.38
C THR A 267 2.41 -1.46 19.25
N GLY A 268 3.36 -0.80 18.58
CA GLY A 268 3.34 0.65 18.37
C GLY A 268 2.29 1.07 17.35
N PRO A 269 1.83 2.33 17.37
CA PRO A 269 0.87 2.83 16.41
C PRO A 269 1.41 2.79 14.98
N LYS A 270 0.55 2.36 14.03
CA LYS A 270 0.87 2.35 12.59
C LYS A 270 0.86 3.75 11.95
N ASN A 271 0.43 4.77 12.69
CA ASN A 271 0.36 6.18 12.29
C ASN A 271 1.19 7.11 13.22
N PHE A 272 2.26 6.58 13.83
CA PHE A 272 3.10 7.29 14.81
C PHE A 272 3.54 8.70 14.37
N LEU A 273 4.03 8.86 13.14
CA LEU A 273 4.47 10.17 12.65
C LEU A 273 3.35 11.19 12.58
N ARG A 274 2.14 10.74 12.21
CA ARG A 274 0.96 11.60 12.16
C ARG A 274 0.58 12.06 13.57
N GLN A 275 0.63 11.16 14.56
CA GLN A 275 0.39 11.50 15.96
C GLN A 275 1.40 12.55 16.46
N LEU A 276 2.70 12.37 16.19
CA LEU A 276 3.72 13.36 16.57
C LEU A 276 3.45 14.74 15.97
N PHE A 277 3.03 14.80 14.70
CA PHE A 277 2.68 16.06 14.03
C PHE A 277 1.41 16.70 14.63
N GLU A 278 0.38 15.90 14.89
CA GLU A 278 -0.91 16.38 15.40
C GLU A 278 -0.89 16.78 16.88
N GLU A 279 0.02 16.23 17.68
CA GLU A 279 0.16 16.61 19.09
C GLU A 279 0.54 18.08 19.30
N ARG A 280 1.17 18.71 18.29
CA ARG A 280 1.57 20.14 18.30
C ARG A 280 2.34 20.57 19.57
N LYS A 281 3.09 19.64 20.18
CA LYS A 281 3.99 19.90 21.31
C LYS A 281 5.39 20.34 20.84
N TYR A 282 5.44 21.22 19.85
CA TYR A 282 6.66 21.71 19.22
C TYR A 282 6.41 23.09 18.59
N VAL A 283 7.48 23.80 18.24
CA VAL A 283 7.44 25.08 17.53
C VAL A 283 7.64 24.85 16.02
N ASN A 284 8.60 24.01 15.64
CA ASN A 284 8.85 23.63 14.25
C ASN A 284 8.94 22.11 14.13
N PHE A 285 8.16 21.49 13.24
CA PHE A 285 8.13 20.02 13.16
C PHE A 285 9.46 19.41 12.72
N PHE A 286 10.15 20.04 11.78
CA PHE A 286 11.43 19.50 11.31
C PHE A 286 12.47 19.57 12.43
N ASN A 287 12.69 20.78 12.96
CA ASN A 287 13.73 21.08 13.94
C ASN A 287 13.50 20.36 15.28
N ASP A 288 12.27 20.39 15.80
CA ASP A 288 12.01 19.93 17.17
C ASP A 288 11.67 18.43 17.26
N ILE A 289 11.20 17.84 16.13
CA ILE A 289 10.72 16.46 16.08
C ILE A 289 11.56 15.61 15.12
N LEU A 290 11.67 15.99 13.84
CA LEU A 290 12.31 15.13 12.84
C LEU A 290 13.83 15.04 13.04
N GLU A 291 14.54 16.14 13.28
CA GLU A 291 15.99 16.10 13.49
C GLU A 291 16.38 15.26 14.72
N PRO A 292 15.78 15.43 15.91
CA PRO A 292 16.05 14.54 17.05
C PRO A 292 15.65 13.09 16.76
N LEU A 293 14.55 12.85 16.04
CA LEU A 293 14.16 11.50 15.64
C LEU A 293 15.21 10.86 14.71
N PHE A 294 15.71 11.59 13.72
CA PHE A 294 16.73 11.08 12.80
C PHE A 294 18.07 10.89 13.51
N TYR A 295 18.64 11.99 14.01
CA TYR A 295 20.05 12.08 14.38
C TYR A 295 20.31 11.57 15.79
N GLU A 296 19.34 11.64 16.72
CA GLU A 296 19.49 11.05 18.05
C GLU A 296 18.83 9.67 18.12
N ALA A 297 17.54 9.58 17.75
CA ALA A 297 16.75 8.39 18.02
C ALA A 297 17.06 7.25 17.04
N LEU A 298 17.29 7.51 15.76
CA LEU A 298 17.51 6.43 14.79
C LEU A 298 18.99 6.12 14.60
N ALA A 299 19.86 7.12 14.69
CA ALA A 299 21.31 6.98 14.55
C ALA A 299 22.08 6.73 15.87
N GLY A 300 21.52 7.04 17.03
CA GLY A 300 22.15 6.79 18.32
C GLY A 300 21.79 5.43 18.93
N LYS A 301 22.74 4.73 19.56
CA LYS A 301 22.45 3.57 20.40
C LYS A 301 22.01 4.03 21.80
N ARG A 302 20.89 3.51 22.30
CA ARG A 302 20.33 3.84 23.62
C ARG A 302 20.04 2.58 24.43
N ASP A 303 20.02 2.73 25.75
CA ASP A 303 19.60 1.63 26.63
C ASP A 303 18.14 1.25 26.38
N GLN A 304 17.89 -0.05 26.24
CA GLN A 304 16.58 -0.65 25.96
C GLN A 304 15.79 -0.02 24.79
N ASN A 305 16.46 0.74 23.91
CA ASN A 305 15.86 1.52 22.82
C ASN A 305 14.83 2.58 23.28
N TYR A 306 14.81 2.96 24.56
CA TYR A 306 13.89 3.97 25.06
C TYR A 306 14.39 5.38 24.71
N TYR A 307 13.52 6.20 24.15
CA TYR A 307 13.81 7.59 23.77
C TYR A 307 12.98 8.55 24.63
N ARG A 308 13.66 9.23 25.56
CA ARG A 308 13.04 10.06 26.59
C ARG A 308 12.20 11.20 26.03
N ARG A 309 12.62 11.83 24.94
CA ARG A 309 11.93 12.99 24.35
C ARG A 309 10.51 12.63 23.90
N PHE A 310 10.29 11.41 23.40
CA PHE A 310 8.98 10.93 22.93
C PHE A 310 8.33 9.91 23.86
N ASP A 311 8.89 9.71 25.06
CA ASP A 311 8.41 8.77 26.07
C ASP A 311 8.04 7.37 25.53
N CYS A 312 8.83 6.86 24.60
CA CYS A 312 8.55 5.56 23.95
C CYS A 312 9.81 4.89 23.45
N LYS A 313 9.68 3.65 23.00
CA LYS A 313 10.78 2.93 22.32
C LYS A 313 10.80 3.23 20.84
N ILE A 314 12.02 3.47 20.35
CA ILE A 314 12.34 3.77 18.96
C ILE A 314 13.56 2.93 18.58
N PRO A 315 13.49 2.14 17.50
CA PRO A 315 14.58 1.26 17.11
C PRO A 315 15.81 2.06 16.71
N PHE A 316 16.98 1.54 17.07
CA PHE A 316 18.24 1.97 16.50
C PHE A 316 18.45 1.30 15.14
N LEU A 317 18.81 2.07 14.11
CA LEU A 317 18.90 1.59 12.72
C LEU A 317 20.32 1.64 12.13
N ASN A 318 21.31 1.97 12.96
CA ASN A 318 22.69 2.30 12.56
C ASN A 318 22.77 3.60 11.75
N GLY A 319 23.88 4.33 11.92
CA GLY A 319 24.19 5.54 11.17
C GLY A 319 24.23 5.32 9.65
N GLY A 320 24.07 6.38 8.89
CA GLY A 320 24.03 6.42 7.43
C GLY A 320 22.90 7.33 6.95
N LEU A 321 21.76 6.73 6.61
CA LEU A 321 20.57 7.49 6.19
C LEU A 321 20.10 8.46 7.29
N PHE A 322 20.33 8.12 8.55
CA PHE A 322 19.90 8.91 9.71
C PHE A 322 21.01 9.71 10.37
N ASP A 323 22.17 9.89 9.73
CA ASP A 323 23.20 10.83 10.21
C ASP A 323 23.00 12.22 9.59
N PRO A 324 23.46 13.30 10.24
CA PRO A 324 23.51 14.62 9.62
C PRO A 324 24.35 14.60 8.33
N ILE A 325 23.96 15.36 7.32
CA ILE A 325 24.75 15.46 6.07
C ILE A 325 26.04 16.21 6.37
N ASN A 326 27.19 15.61 6.04
CA ASN A 326 28.52 16.19 6.23
C ASN A 326 28.73 16.77 7.64
N GLU A 327 28.06 16.22 8.65
CA GLU A 327 28.15 16.69 10.04
C GLU A 327 27.87 18.20 10.18
N TYR A 328 26.86 18.71 9.45
CA TYR A 328 26.31 20.04 9.72
C TYR A 328 25.80 20.13 11.16
N ASP A 329 25.89 21.32 11.74
CA ASP A 329 25.65 21.55 13.15
C ASP A 329 24.16 21.70 13.43
N TRP A 330 23.41 20.60 13.29
CA TRP A 330 21.97 20.55 13.53
C TRP A 330 21.55 20.93 14.98
N ILE A 331 22.51 21.09 15.90
CA ILE A 331 22.25 21.55 17.28
C ILE A 331 22.20 23.09 17.33
N HIS A 332 22.95 23.77 16.46
CA HIS A 332 23.12 25.22 16.48
C HIS A 332 22.65 25.93 15.20
N SER A 333 22.33 25.18 14.15
CA SER A 333 21.78 25.64 12.87
C SER A 333 20.30 25.28 12.79
N ASP A 334 19.42 26.17 13.23
CA ASP A 334 17.97 25.92 13.22
C ASP A 334 17.40 25.95 11.80
N ILE A 335 17.01 24.79 11.27
CA ILE A 335 16.42 24.67 9.92
C ILE A 335 14.90 24.72 10.04
N LEU A 336 14.34 25.93 10.03
CA LEU A 336 12.92 26.18 10.27
C LEU A 336 12.04 25.95 9.03
N LEU A 337 11.95 24.69 8.58
CA LEU A 337 11.09 24.30 7.46
C LEU A 337 9.61 24.50 7.76
N PRO A 338 8.81 25.07 6.84
CA PRO A 338 7.38 25.25 7.06
C PRO A 338 6.64 23.93 7.32
N ASP A 339 5.84 23.89 8.39
CA ASP A 339 5.03 22.71 8.76
C ASP A 339 4.09 22.21 7.64
N ALA A 340 3.68 23.12 6.75
CA ALA A 340 2.84 22.80 5.59
C ALA A 340 3.52 21.83 4.60
N LEU A 341 4.85 21.68 4.64
CA LEU A 341 5.57 20.68 3.84
C LEU A 341 5.32 19.25 4.37
N PHE A 342 4.93 19.11 5.64
CA PHE A 342 4.74 17.81 6.30
C PHE A 342 3.27 17.43 6.50
N SER A 343 2.34 18.34 6.17
CA SER A 343 0.92 18.06 6.17
C SER A 343 0.15 18.97 5.23
N ASN A 344 -0.82 18.39 4.52
CA ASN A 344 -1.83 19.14 3.81
C ASN A 344 -3.09 19.27 4.67
N HIS A 345 -3.78 20.41 4.56
CA HIS A 345 -5.12 20.62 5.12
C HIS A 345 -6.20 20.67 4.03
N HIS A 346 -5.76 20.55 2.77
CA HIS A 346 -6.63 20.55 1.60
C HIS A 346 -6.88 19.11 1.18
N GLN A 347 -8.16 18.73 1.15
CA GLN A 347 -8.56 17.53 0.41
C GLN A 347 -8.15 17.73 -1.04
N THR A 348 -7.24 16.89 -1.52
CA THR A 348 -6.88 16.86 -2.93
C THR A 348 -8.10 16.44 -3.74
N LYS A 349 -8.13 16.76 -5.03
CA LYS A 349 -9.18 16.24 -5.94
C LYS A 349 -9.23 14.71 -5.95
N GLU A 350 -8.13 14.07 -5.57
CA GLU A 350 -8.08 12.63 -5.43
C GLU A 350 -8.80 12.15 -4.17
N GLY A 351 -8.97 12.96 -3.12
CA GLY A 351 -9.74 12.64 -1.91
C GLY A 351 -8.89 12.21 -0.72
N ASP A 352 -7.69 12.77 -0.55
CA ASP A 352 -6.88 12.52 0.65
C ASP A 352 -7.68 12.92 1.92
N THR A 353 -7.66 12.05 2.94
CA THR A 353 -8.23 12.30 4.27
C THR A 353 -7.22 12.89 5.22
#